data_AF-A0A257AXW4-F1
#
_entry.id   AF-A0A257AXW4-F1
#
_cell.length_a   1.000
_cell.length_b   1.000
_cell.length_c   1.000
_cell.angle_alpha   90.00
_cell.angle_beta   90.00
_cell.angle_gamma   90.00
#
_symmetry.space_group_name_H-M   'P 1'
#
loop_
_entity.id
_entity.type
_entity.pdbx_description
1 polymer ?
#
loop_
_entity_poly.entity_id
_entity_poly.type
_entity_poly.pdbx_seq_one_letter_code
_entity_poly.pdbx_strand_id
1 'polypeptide(L)'
;MEGFLRAAALAIPTGKQNAFAAQNPPDFMLGVVRKDGQSWSLANAFETPVKPNKSEGGLMSASIQRLGEYWEKLNRVYGNDGTTAAALSLETPPASLPPEANMEAWVKKLLAALE
;
A
#
# COMPACT_ATOMS: atom_id res chain seq x y z
N MET A 1 13.16 -3.82 12.60
CA MET A 1 11.96 -3.48 11.81
C MET A 1 12.31 -2.97 10.41
N GLU A 2 13.27 -2.06 10.25
CA GLU A 2 13.66 -1.52 8.95
C GLU A 2 13.95 -2.60 7.89
N GLY A 3 14.80 -3.58 8.23
CA GLY A 3 15.14 -4.68 7.31
C GLY A 3 13.91 -5.45 6.80
N PHE A 4 12.88 -5.61 7.64
CA PHE A 4 11.63 -6.24 7.24
C PHE A 4 10.84 -5.39 6.24
N LEU A 5 10.73 -4.07 6.47
CA LEU A 5 10.06 -3.15 5.55
C LEU A 5 10.73 -3.13 4.17
N ARG A 6 12.08 -3.10 4.16
CA ARG A 6 12.85 -3.14 2.90
C ARG A 6 12.73 -4.49 2.19
N ALA A 7 12.78 -5.58 2.93
CA ALA A 7 12.60 -6.92 2.36
C ALA A 7 11.18 -7.11 1.79
N ALA A 8 10.14 -6.64 2.47
CA ALA A 8 8.77 -6.72 1.97
C ALA A 8 8.57 -5.98 0.64
N ALA A 9 9.30 -4.87 0.44
CA ALA A 9 9.26 -4.09 -0.79
C ALA A 9 10.08 -4.69 -1.95
N LEU A 10 11.23 -5.31 -1.64
CA LEU A 10 12.25 -5.66 -2.65
C LEU A 10 12.42 -7.16 -2.88
N ALA A 11 11.89 -8.02 -1.99
CA ALA A 11 12.07 -9.46 -2.11
C ALA A 11 11.27 -10.01 -3.29
N ILE A 12 11.98 -10.59 -4.26
CA ILE A 12 11.39 -11.24 -5.44
C ILE A 12 11.56 -12.76 -5.28
N PRO A 13 10.47 -13.56 -5.31
CA PRO A 13 10.56 -15.01 -5.26
C PRO A 13 11.38 -15.57 -6.43
N THR A 14 12.22 -16.59 -6.17
CA THR A 14 13.15 -17.17 -7.16
C THR A 14 12.48 -18.12 -8.16
N GLY A 15 11.20 -18.44 -7.97
CA GLY A 15 10.47 -19.39 -8.82
C GLY A 15 10.35 -18.93 -10.27
N LYS A 16 10.79 -19.78 -11.21
CA LYS A 16 10.69 -19.57 -12.67
C LYS A 16 11.24 -18.22 -13.19
N GLN A 17 12.13 -17.55 -12.46
CA GLN A 17 12.66 -16.24 -12.85
C GLN A 17 13.39 -16.29 -14.21
N ASN A 18 14.11 -17.38 -14.51
CA ASN A 18 14.82 -17.53 -15.79
C ASN A 18 13.90 -17.68 -17.02
N ALA A 19 12.63 -18.02 -16.81
CA ALA A 19 11.66 -18.23 -17.88
C ALA A 19 10.73 -17.02 -18.12
N PHE A 20 10.56 -16.14 -17.13
CA PHE A 20 9.58 -15.04 -17.18
C PHE A 20 10.10 -13.66 -16.75
N ALA A 21 11.33 -13.55 -16.20
CA ALA A 21 12.00 -12.29 -15.86
C ALA A 21 11.14 -11.25 -15.11
N ALA A 22 10.34 -11.69 -14.13
CA ALA A 22 9.40 -10.84 -13.40
C ALA A 22 10.10 -10.11 -12.22
N GLN A 23 11.08 -9.27 -12.53
CA GLN A 23 11.81 -8.44 -11.55
C GLN A 23 11.26 -7.03 -11.46
N ASN A 24 9.98 -6.90 -11.12
CA ASN A 24 9.33 -5.58 -11.05
C ASN A 24 9.19 -5.16 -9.57
N PRO A 25 9.66 -3.96 -9.19
CA PRO A 25 9.29 -3.35 -7.92
C PRO A 25 7.77 -3.14 -7.83
N PRO A 26 7.19 -3.04 -6.63
CA PRO A 26 5.77 -2.74 -6.47
C PRO A 26 5.41 -1.35 -6.98
N ASP A 27 4.34 -1.24 -7.77
CA ASP A 27 3.77 0.04 -8.21
C ASP A 27 3.16 0.84 -7.04
N PHE A 28 2.68 0.14 -6.01
CA PHE A 28 2.04 0.71 -4.84
C PHE A 28 2.34 -0.08 -3.58
N MET A 29 2.63 0.61 -2.48
CA MET A 29 2.76 0.06 -1.14
C MET A 29 2.08 0.97 -0.12
N LEU A 30 1.38 0.37 0.83
CA LEU A 30 0.79 1.07 1.97
C LEU A 30 1.35 0.50 3.26
N GLY A 31 1.98 1.36 4.06
CA GLY A 31 2.36 1.05 5.43
C GLY A 31 1.42 1.76 6.40
N VAL A 32 0.98 1.05 7.43
CA VAL A 32 0.11 1.60 8.47
C VAL A 32 0.63 1.16 9.83
N VAL A 33 0.82 2.14 10.72
CA VAL A 33 1.11 1.91 12.13
C VAL A 33 -0.10 2.35 12.94
N ARG A 34 -0.61 1.47 13.79
CA ARG A 34 -1.76 1.74 14.65
C ARG A 34 -1.37 1.54 16.12
N LYS A 35 -1.64 2.54 16.95
CA LYS A 35 -1.34 2.48 18.40
C LYS A 35 -2.26 1.55 19.18
N ASP A 36 -3.42 1.21 18.64
CA ASP A 36 -4.40 0.32 19.27
C ASP A 36 -4.04 -1.18 19.13
N GLY A 37 -2.95 -1.51 18.43
CA GLY A 37 -2.48 -2.88 18.22
C GLY A 37 -3.35 -3.70 17.25
N GLN A 38 -4.40 -3.12 16.67
CA GLN A 38 -5.25 -3.82 15.72
C GLN A 38 -4.58 -3.87 14.34
N SER A 39 -4.77 -4.98 13.63
CA SER A 39 -4.37 -5.11 12.23
C SER A 39 -5.61 -5.34 11.37
N TRP A 40 -5.73 -4.56 10.30
CA TRP A 40 -6.87 -4.65 9.39
C TRP A 40 -6.39 -5.13 8.03
N SER A 41 -7.04 -6.18 7.53
CA SER A 41 -6.88 -6.59 6.14
C SER A 41 -7.74 -5.70 5.24
N LEU A 42 -7.13 -5.15 4.19
CA LEU A 42 -7.84 -4.40 3.15
C LEU A 42 -8.27 -5.28 1.97
N ALA A 43 -8.15 -6.61 2.08
CA ALA A 43 -8.49 -7.54 1.00
C ALA A 43 -9.94 -7.41 0.51
N ASN A 44 -10.88 -7.04 1.41
CA ASN A 44 -12.28 -6.84 1.05
C ASN A 44 -12.51 -5.65 0.10
N ALA A 45 -11.54 -4.74 -0.06
CA ALA A 45 -11.57 -3.75 -1.14
C ALA A 45 -11.69 -4.44 -2.51
N PHE A 46 -11.20 -5.67 -2.64
CA PHE A 46 -11.13 -6.47 -3.86
C PHE A 46 -12.07 -7.68 -3.85
N GLU A 47 -12.99 -7.79 -2.87
CA GLU A 47 -13.98 -8.87 -2.82
C GLU A 47 -14.76 -8.95 -4.14
N THR A 48 -15.27 -7.80 -4.59
CA THR A 48 -15.77 -7.64 -5.95
C THR A 48 -14.58 -7.35 -6.88
N PRO A 49 -14.31 -8.13 -7.93
CA PRO A 49 -13.13 -7.93 -8.77
C PRO A 49 -13.01 -6.51 -9.36
N VAL A 50 -11.78 -5.98 -9.44
CA VAL A 50 -11.49 -4.69 -10.10
C VAL A 50 -11.53 -4.86 -11.61
N LYS A 51 -12.30 -3.98 -12.27
CA LYS A 51 -12.36 -3.91 -13.72
C LYS A 51 -11.37 -2.86 -14.20
N PRO A 52 -10.52 -3.14 -15.20
CA PRO A 52 -9.61 -2.15 -15.75
C PRO A 52 -10.39 -0.97 -16.34
N ASN A 53 -9.98 0.26 -16.00
CA ASN A 53 -10.53 1.45 -16.63
C ASN A 53 -9.48 2.07 -17.56
N LYS A 54 -9.63 1.88 -18.87
CA LYS A 54 -8.67 2.36 -19.87
C LYS A 54 -8.54 3.88 -19.92
N SER A 55 -9.58 4.63 -19.54
CA SER A 55 -9.51 6.10 -19.49
C SER A 55 -8.88 6.64 -18.22
N GLU A 56 -8.67 5.79 -17.21
CA GLU A 56 -8.20 6.19 -15.86
C GLU A 56 -6.96 5.42 -15.42
N GLY A 57 -6.08 5.02 -16.35
CA GLY A 57 -4.78 4.39 -16.00
C GLY A 57 -4.78 2.87 -15.84
N GLY A 58 -5.90 2.20 -16.17
CA GLY A 58 -5.96 0.74 -16.30
C GLY A 58 -6.34 0.04 -15.00
N LEU A 59 -5.73 -1.14 -14.74
CA LEU A 59 -6.06 -1.96 -13.58
C LEU A 59 -5.40 -1.45 -12.29
N MET A 60 -4.18 -0.94 -12.38
CA MET A 60 -3.41 -0.51 -11.21
C MET A 60 -4.08 0.71 -10.54
N SER A 61 -4.30 1.78 -11.29
CA SER A 61 -4.95 2.99 -10.80
C SER A 61 -6.34 2.70 -10.20
N ALA A 62 -7.15 1.89 -10.90
CA ALA A 62 -8.46 1.46 -10.40
C ALA A 62 -8.37 0.64 -9.10
N SER A 63 -7.30 -0.14 -8.92
CA SER A 63 -7.07 -0.93 -7.70
C SER A 63 -6.63 -0.04 -6.53
N ILE A 64 -5.74 0.93 -6.78
CA ILE A 64 -5.30 1.90 -5.75
C ILE A 64 -6.48 2.75 -5.29
N GLN A 65 -7.31 3.22 -6.22
CA GLN A 65 -8.52 3.98 -5.91
C GLN A 65 -9.48 3.19 -5.02
N ARG A 66 -9.79 1.95 -5.40
CA ARG A 66 -10.66 1.05 -4.64
C ARG A 66 -10.14 0.79 -3.21
N LEU A 67 -8.83 0.59 -3.09
CA LEU A 67 -8.17 0.39 -1.80
C LEU A 67 -8.33 1.62 -0.90
N GLY A 68 -8.10 2.82 -1.44
CA GLY A 68 -8.27 4.08 -0.72
C GLY A 68 -9.72 4.32 -0.28
N GLU A 69 -10.69 4.06 -1.15
CA GLU A 69 -12.12 4.16 -0.79
C GLU A 69 -12.51 3.19 0.33
N TYR A 70 -11.99 1.97 0.31
CA TYR A 70 -12.25 1.01 1.39
C TYR A 70 -11.56 1.44 2.70
N TRP A 71 -10.33 1.96 2.61
CA TRP A 71 -9.62 2.52 3.74
C TRP A 71 -10.38 3.68 4.40
N GLU A 72 -10.94 4.60 3.60
CA GLU A 72 -11.79 5.69 4.11
C GLU A 72 -13.04 5.17 4.82
N LYS A 73 -13.69 4.14 4.26
CA LYS A 73 -14.87 3.52 4.88
C LYS A 73 -14.51 2.92 6.26
N LEU A 74 -13.38 2.22 6.36
CA LEU A 74 -12.91 1.68 7.62
C LEU A 74 -12.61 2.78 8.64
N ASN A 75 -11.83 3.78 8.27
CA ASN A 75 -11.50 4.89 9.16
C ASN A 75 -12.74 5.66 9.63
N ARG A 76 -13.75 5.80 8.76
CA ARG A 76 -15.02 6.47 9.11
C ARG A 76 -15.82 5.70 10.15
N VAL A 77 -15.85 4.37 10.07
CA VAL A 77 -16.68 3.53 10.95
C VAL A 77 -15.96 3.20 12.26
N TYR A 78 -14.66 2.90 12.18
CA TYR A 78 -13.88 2.39 13.30
C TYR A 78 -12.89 3.40 13.89
N GLY A 79 -12.80 4.60 13.30
CA GLY A 79 -11.85 5.62 13.72
C GLY A 79 -10.42 5.38 13.24
N ASN A 80 -9.60 6.42 13.28
CA ASN A 80 -8.19 6.38 12.89
C ASN A 80 -7.27 7.09 13.92
N ASP A 81 -7.75 7.26 15.15
CA ASP A 81 -6.97 7.87 16.22
C ASP A 81 -5.67 7.10 16.47
N GLY A 82 -4.55 7.81 16.50
CA GLY A 82 -3.23 7.20 16.66
C GLY A 82 -2.81 6.31 15.49
N THR A 83 -3.39 6.49 14.30
CA THR A 83 -2.99 5.79 13.07
C THR A 83 -2.08 6.67 12.21
N THR A 84 -0.91 6.16 11.85
CA THR A 84 -0.03 6.76 10.85
C THR A 84 -0.04 5.91 9.59
N ALA A 85 -0.46 6.49 8.47
CA ALA A 85 -0.41 5.87 7.15
C ALA A 85 0.64 6.55 6.26
N ALA A 86 1.32 5.75 5.45
CA ALA A 86 2.29 6.20 4.46
C ALA A 86 2.18 5.34 3.20
N ALA A 87 1.94 5.97 2.06
CA ALA A 87 1.91 5.29 0.76
C ALA A 87 3.22 5.53 -0.01
N LEU A 88 3.70 4.53 -0.73
CA LEU A 88 4.67 4.69 -1.81
C LEU A 88 3.97 4.29 -3.10
N SER A 89 3.99 5.16 -4.11
CA SER A 89 3.19 4.96 -5.32
C SER A 89 3.91 5.54 -6.53
N LEU A 90 3.87 4.82 -7.66
CA LEU A 90 4.34 5.34 -8.96
C LEU A 90 3.34 6.30 -9.60
N GLU A 91 2.07 6.20 -9.21
CA GLU A 91 0.98 7.08 -9.65
C GLU A 91 0.47 7.93 -8.49
N THR A 92 -0.39 8.91 -8.75
CA THR A 92 -0.99 9.72 -7.67
C THR A 92 -2.07 8.89 -6.96
N PRO A 93 -1.89 8.53 -5.68
CA PRO A 93 -2.92 7.82 -4.93
C PRO A 93 -4.06 8.77 -4.52
N PRO A 94 -5.23 8.25 -4.11
CA PRO A 94 -6.30 9.06 -3.55
C PRO A 94 -5.83 9.79 -2.27
N ALA A 95 -6.47 10.92 -1.97
CA ALA A 95 -6.08 11.80 -0.85
C ALA A 95 -6.07 11.11 0.53
N SER A 96 -6.83 10.02 0.70
CA SER A 96 -6.83 9.22 1.93
C SER A 96 -5.56 8.41 2.16
N LEU A 97 -4.69 8.29 1.16
CA LEU A 97 -3.45 7.54 1.20
C LEU A 97 -2.28 8.49 0.90
N PRO A 98 -1.78 9.22 1.91
CA PRO A 98 -0.77 10.27 1.68
C PRO A 98 0.53 9.66 1.13
N PRO A 99 0.98 10.08 -0.06
CA PRO A 99 2.18 9.54 -0.69
C PRO A 99 3.44 10.13 -0.06
N GLU A 100 4.46 9.29 0.06
CA GLU A 100 5.83 9.65 0.40
C GLU A 100 6.66 9.82 -0.87
N ALA A 101 7.66 10.71 -0.81
CA ALA A 101 8.46 11.06 -1.98
C ALA A 101 9.30 9.88 -2.51
N ASN A 102 9.75 8.98 -1.63
CA ASN A 102 10.57 7.84 -1.97
C ASN A 102 10.57 6.77 -0.86
N MET A 103 11.22 5.64 -1.13
CA MET A 103 11.32 4.51 -0.22
C MET A 103 11.96 4.87 1.14
N GLU A 104 12.96 5.76 1.16
CA GLU A 104 13.62 6.16 2.42
C GLU A 104 12.69 6.99 3.31
N ALA A 105 11.97 7.95 2.72
CA ALA A 105 10.97 8.74 3.42
C ALA A 105 9.85 7.85 3.98
N TRP A 106 9.39 6.88 3.18
CA TRP A 106 8.40 5.90 3.57
C TRP A 106 8.84 5.04 4.76
N VAL A 107 10.05 4.47 4.70
CA VAL A 107 10.63 3.70 5.82
C VAL A 107 10.76 4.57 7.06
N LYS A 108 11.35 5.76 6.93
CA LYS A 108 11.59 6.67 8.05
C LYS A 108 10.28 7.05 8.76
N LYS A 109 9.23 7.36 8.01
CA LYS A 109 7.93 7.73 8.57
C LYS A 109 7.29 6.60 9.36
N LEU A 110 7.36 5.37 8.86
CA LEU A 110 6.81 4.20 9.54
C LEU A 110 7.61 3.85 10.81
N LEU A 111 8.93 3.92 10.77
CA LEU A 111 9.77 3.69 11.94
C LEU A 111 9.51 4.72 13.04
N ALA A 112 9.45 6.00 12.67
CA ALA A 112 9.16 7.08 13.62
C ALA A 112 7.76 6.97 14.26
N ALA A 113 6.82 6.29 13.61
CA ALA A 113 5.49 6.05 14.16
C ALA A 113 5.42 4.83 15.10
N LEU A 114 6.43 3.97 15.09
CA LEU A 114 6.54 2.78 15.95
C LEU A 114 7.26 3.06 17.28
N GLU A 115 8.05 4.14 17.33
CA GLU A 115 8.74 4.66 18.53
C GLU A 115 7.78 5.44 19.44
#